data_AF-A0AAD9E7Y1-F1
#
_entry.id   AF-A0AAD9E7Y1-F1
#
_cell.length_a   1.000
_cell.length_b   1.000
_cell.length_c   1.000
_cell.angle_alpha   90.00
_cell.angle_beta   90.00
_cell.angle_gamma   90.00
#
_symmetry.space_group_name_H-M   'P 1'
#
loop_
_entity.id
_entity.type
_entity.pdbx_description
1 polymer ?
#
loop_
_entity_poly.entity_id
_entity_poly.type
_entity_poly.pdbx_seq_one_letter_code
_entity_poly.pdbx_strand_id
1 'polypeptide(L)'
;MLVGYPQTKTYFSHWKDLSPGSAEVRKHGKVVLSGVGEAVKTIDDLTNGLLRLSELHAFQLRILSHCLLVVLAIKFPDDFTPE
;
A
#
# COMPACT_ATOMS: atom_id res chain seq x y z
N MET A 1 -7.46 2.87 -3.53
CA MET A 1 -7.61 1.41 -3.72
C MET A 1 -9.05 0.94 -3.50
N LEU A 2 -9.56 0.87 -2.26
CA LEU A 2 -10.86 0.23 -1.96
C LEU A 2 -12.07 0.81 -2.71
N VAL A 3 -12.08 2.12 -2.97
CA VAL A 3 -13.13 2.78 -3.75
C VAL A 3 -12.88 2.66 -5.27
N GLY A 4 -11.66 2.99 -5.72
CA GLY A 4 -11.31 2.99 -7.15
C GLY A 4 -11.15 1.59 -7.78
N TYR A 5 -10.97 0.55 -6.97
CA TYR A 5 -10.84 -0.85 -7.38
C TYR A 5 -11.69 -1.74 -6.48
N PRO A 6 -13.03 -1.75 -6.65
CA PRO A 6 -13.97 -2.44 -5.75
C PRO A 6 -13.69 -3.93 -5.54
N GLN A 7 -13.09 -4.61 -6.53
CA GLN A 7 -12.67 -6.01 -6.42
C GLN A 7 -11.69 -6.25 -5.25
N THR A 8 -10.96 -5.22 -4.82
CA THR A 8 -10.04 -5.32 -3.68
C THR A 8 -10.74 -5.37 -2.33
N LYS A 9 -12.03 -5.00 -2.25
CA LYS A 9 -12.81 -5.01 -0.99
C LYS A 9 -12.96 -6.42 -0.41
N THR A 10 -12.93 -7.47 -1.23
CA THR A 10 -13.07 -8.85 -0.76
C THR A 10 -11.98 -9.27 0.24
N TYR A 11 -10.79 -8.68 0.16
CA TYR A 11 -9.69 -8.97 1.10
C TYR A 11 -9.90 -8.33 2.47
N PHE A 12 -10.79 -7.33 2.56
CA PHE A 12 -11.06 -6.54 3.75
C PHE A 12 -12.52 -6.68 4.23
N SER A 13 -13.23 -7.71 3.77
CA SER A 13 -14.65 -7.95 4.10
C SER A 13 -14.92 -8.11 5.61
N HIS A 14 -13.88 -8.38 6.39
CA HIS A 14 -13.93 -8.49 7.84
C HIS A 14 -13.92 -7.12 8.57
N TRP A 15 -13.64 -6.02 7.87
CA TRP A 15 -13.77 -4.67 8.45
C TRP A 15 -15.19 -4.15 8.33
N LYS A 16 -15.65 -3.45 9.37
CA LYS A 16 -17.01 -2.90 9.41
C LYS A 16 -17.17 -1.68 8.51
N ASP A 17 -16.11 -0.88 8.37
CA ASP A 17 -16.10 0.33 7.57
C ASP A 17 -14.88 0.39 6.62
N LEU A 18 -15.16 0.33 5.32
CA LEU A 18 -14.18 0.42 4.23
C LEU A 18 -14.12 1.82 3.59
N SER A 19 -14.81 2.80 4.17
CA SER A 19 -14.83 4.17 3.66
C SER A 19 -13.44 4.83 3.77
N PRO A 20 -13.11 5.76 2.86
CA PRO A 20 -11.92 6.58 3.02
C PRO A 20 -11.92 7.31 4.36
N GLY A 21 -10.86 7.13 5.15
CA GLY A 21 -10.72 7.79 6.45
C GLY A 21 -11.24 7.00 7.65
N SER A 22 -11.85 5.83 7.45
CA SER A 22 -12.26 4.95 8.55
C SER A 22 -11.08 4.54 9.44
N ALA A 23 -11.36 4.17 10.69
CA ALA A 23 -10.32 3.84 11.67
C ALA A 23 -9.47 2.65 11.20
N GLU A 24 -10.11 1.60 10.69
CA GLU A 24 -9.45 0.40 10.15
C GLU A 24 -8.59 0.74 8.93
N VAL A 25 -9.11 1.52 7.99
CA VAL A 25 -8.38 1.93 6.78
C VAL A 25 -7.16 2.77 7.15
N ARG A 26 -7.28 3.73 8.06
CA ARG A 26 -6.15 4.55 8.52
C ARG A 26 -5.10 3.72 9.25
N LYS A 27 -5.54 2.82 10.14
CA LYS A 27 -4.64 1.95 10.91
C LYS A 27 -3.85 1.04 9.98
N HIS A 28 -4.51 0.37 9.05
CA HIS A 28 -3.84 -0.53 8.10
C HIS A 28 -2.98 0.24 7.08
N GLY A 29 -3.42 1.41 6.64
CA GLY A 29 -2.61 2.29 5.77
C GLY A 29 -1.25 2.63 6.39
N LYS A 30 -1.20 2.87 7.71
CA LYS A 30 0.08 3.05 8.42
C LYS A 30 0.96 1.79 8.34
N VAL A 31 0.39 0.60 8.55
CA VAL A 31 1.13 -0.67 8.47
C VAL A 31 1.73 -0.86 7.08
N VAL A 32 0.95 -0.61 6.02
CA VAL A 32 1.41 -0.68 4.63
C VAL A 32 2.58 0.27 4.38
N LEU A 33 2.44 1.55 4.75
CA LEU A 33 3.50 2.55 4.53
C LEU A 33 4.75 2.30 5.39
N SER A 34 4.60 1.71 6.59
CA SER A 34 5.76 1.25 7.37
C SER A 34 6.51 0.11 6.67
N GLY A 35 5.80 -0.83 6.04
CA GLY A 35 6.43 -1.87 5.22
C GLY A 35 7.18 -1.31 4.01
N VAL A 36 6.59 -0.31 3.33
CA VAL A 36 7.28 0.42 2.24
C VAL A 36 8.52 1.14 2.77
N GLY A 37 8.44 1.78 3.93
CA GLY A 37 9.58 2.44 4.57
C GLY A 37 10.71 1.47 4.91
N GLU A 38 10.39 0.24 5.33
CA GLU A 38 11.40 -0.80 5.56
C GLU A 38 12.03 -1.28 4.24
N ALA A 39 11.22 -1.47 3.19
CA ALA A 39 11.72 -1.79 1.85
C ALA A 39 12.75 -0.77 1.35
N VAL A 40 12.48 0.53 1.57
CA VAL A 40 13.41 1.61 1.19
C VAL A 40 14.72 1.54 1.98
N LYS A 41 14.68 1.18 3.28
CA LYS A 41 15.91 1.05 4.09
C LYS A 41 16.76 -0.14 3.68
N THR A 42 16.13 -1.21 3.20
CA THR A 42 16.80 -2.45 2.76
C THR A 42 16.80 -2.56 1.24
N ILE A 43 16.87 -1.44 0.50
CA ILE A 43 16.66 -1.43 -0.95
C ILE A 43 17.71 -2.25 -1.72
N ASP A 44 18.90 -2.41 -1.16
CA ASP A 44 19.97 -3.23 -1.73
C ASP A 44 19.71 -4.75 -1.58
N ASP A 45 18.79 -5.15 -0.69
CA ASP A 45 18.42 -6.55 -0.44
C ASP A 45 16.93 -6.67 -0.05
N LEU A 46 16.06 -6.31 -1.00
CA LEU A 46 14.61 -6.37 -0.82
C LEU A 46 14.10 -7.79 -0.53
N THR A 47 14.78 -8.82 -1.06
CA THR A 47 14.36 -10.22 -0.89
C THR A 47 14.39 -10.61 0.58
N ASN A 48 15.50 -10.33 1.27
CA ASN A 48 15.61 -10.62 2.70
C ASN A 48 14.83 -9.62 3.54
N GLY A 49 14.87 -8.32 3.20
CA GLY A 49 14.15 -7.27 3.93
C GLY A 49 12.63 -7.44 3.94
N LEU A 50 12.06 -8.05 2.90
CA LEU A 50 10.62 -8.24 2.76
C LEU A 50 10.16 -9.70 2.84
N LEU A 51 11.05 -10.65 3.19
CA LEU A 51 10.74 -12.08 3.22
C LEU A 51 9.44 -12.38 4.01
N ARG A 52 9.30 -11.79 5.20
CA ARG A 52 8.11 -11.93 6.06
C ARG A 52 6.83 -11.36 5.45
N LEU A 53 6.94 -10.29 4.65
CA LEU A 53 5.78 -9.71 3.94
C LEU A 53 5.41 -10.50 2.70
N SER A 54 6.40 -11.11 2.03
CA SER A 54 6.22 -11.98 0.86
C SER A 54 5.37 -13.21 1.21
N GLU A 55 5.66 -13.86 2.34
CA GLU A 55 4.88 -15.01 2.84
C GLU A 55 3.41 -14.65 3.12
N LEU A 56 3.13 -13.40 3.47
CA LEU A 56 1.79 -12.94 3.83
C LEU A 56 0.95 -12.47 2.62
N HIS A 57 1.56 -12.06 1.50
CA HIS A 57 0.87 -11.30 0.44
C HIS A 57 1.16 -11.71 -1.02
N ALA A 58 1.51 -12.97 -1.28
CA ALA A 58 2.01 -13.45 -2.58
C ALA A 58 1.18 -13.08 -3.86
N PHE A 59 -0.08 -12.62 -3.75
CA PHE A 59 -0.94 -12.38 -4.93
C PHE A 59 -1.66 -11.01 -5.03
N GLN A 60 -1.51 -10.06 -4.08
CA GLN A 60 -2.39 -8.86 -4.00
C GLN A 60 -1.76 -7.51 -4.38
N LEU A 61 -0.44 -7.41 -4.60
CA LEU A 61 0.28 -6.13 -4.49
C LEU A 61 0.20 -5.18 -5.71
N ARG A 62 -0.17 -5.65 -6.91
CA ARG A 62 -0.06 -4.85 -8.16
C ARG A 62 -1.02 -3.65 -8.24
N ILE A 63 -2.20 -3.72 -7.63
CA ILE A 63 -3.17 -2.60 -7.64
C ILE A 63 -2.76 -1.51 -6.64
N LEU A 64 -2.11 -1.92 -5.54
CA LEU A 64 -1.69 -1.02 -4.48
C LEU A 64 -0.58 -0.08 -4.92
N SER A 65 0.40 -0.59 -5.69
CA SER A 65 1.52 0.24 -6.19
C SER A 65 1.02 1.41 -7.03
N HIS A 66 0.11 1.18 -7.98
CA HIS A 66 -0.46 2.26 -8.79
C HIS A 66 -1.22 3.29 -7.93
N CYS A 67 -2.02 2.84 -6.96
CA CYS A 67 -2.70 3.75 -6.04
C CYS A 67 -1.73 4.62 -5.23
N LEU A 68 -0.58 4.07 -4.83
CA LEU A 68 0.46 4.83 -4.11
C LEU A 68 1.08 5.90 -5.01
N LEU A 69 1.44 5.57 -6.26
CA LEU A 69 1.99 6.54 -7.21
C LEU A 69 1.02 7.71 -7.44
N VAL A 70 -0.27 7.42 -7.63
CA VAL A 70 -1.31 8.47 -7.78
C VAL A 70 -1.38 9.37 -6.55
N VAL A 71 -1.34 8.80 -5.34
CA VAL A 71 -1.38 9.60 -4.10
C VAL A 71 -0.12 10.45 -3.95
N LEU A 72 1.06 9.91 -4.27
CA LEU A 72 2.33 10.67 -4.24
C LEU A 72 2.29 11.82 -5.24
N ALA A 73 1.87 11.59 -6.48
CA ALA A 73 1.71 12.64 -7.49
C ALA A 73 0.73 13.75 -7.05
N ILE A 74 -0.38 13.39 -6.38
CA ILE A 74 -1.35 14.38 -5.87
C ILE A 74 -0.79 15.17 -4.68
N LYS A 75 0.02 14.54 -3.82
CA LYS A 75 0.49 15.15 -2.56
C LYS A 75 1.82 15.88 -2.68
N PHE A 76 2.68 15.45 -3.60
CA PHE A 76 4.02 15.97 -3.84
C PHE A 76 4.22 16.18 -5.36
N PRO A 77 3.39 17.00 -6.02
CA PRO A 77 3.42 17.12 -7.48
C PRO A 77 4.74 17.67 -8.01
N ASP A 78 5.41 18.56 -7.26
CA ASP A 78 6.67 19.16 -7.67
C ASP A 78 7.85 18.19 -7.52
N ASP A 79 7.74 17.20 -6.62
CA ASP A 79 8.77 16.18 -6.36
C ASP A 79 8.55 14.89 -7.16
N PHE A 80 7.38 14.72 -7.79
CA PHE A 80 6.99 13.50 -8.51
C PHE A 80 7.10 13.69 -10.02
N THR A 81 8.34 13.87 -10.49
CA THR A 81 8.68 14.04 -11.92
C THR A 81 8.59 12.70 -12.68
N PRO A 82 8.69 12.70 -14.02
CA PRO A 82 8.60 11.47 -14.81
C PRO A 82 9.76 10.47 -14.65
N GLU A 83 10.94 10.90 -14.20
CA GLU A 83 12.11 10.05 -13.92
C GLU A 83 11.91 9.11 -12.72
#